data_AF-A0A076H3P7-F1
#
_entry.id   AF-A0A076H3P7-F1
#
_cell.length_a   1.000
_cell.length_b   1.000
_cell.length_c   1.000
_cell.angle_alpha   90.00
_cell.angle_beta   90.00
_cell.angle_gamma   90.00
#
_symmetry.space_group_name_H-M   'P 1'
#
loop_
_entity.id
_entity.type
_entity.pdbx_description
1 polymer ?
#
loop_
_entity_poly.entity_id
_entity_poly.type
_entity_poly.pdbx_seq_one_letter_code
_entity_poly.pdbx_strand_id
1 'polypeptide(L)'
;MNIEWKELDFIGMPYYPGKDYNIDVLCYEGRVLYSLIQERLKPNFGAIVEAKIVDDIKIRNLINSFIEKYKVSGMINIECAKDNEGKPKIYEVNPRPSAALAFSYAFSVDIIGELINIVNNKPNFNLPIANEGAIIKRVSKEICEYNL
;
A
#
# COMPACT_ATOMS: atom_id res chain seq x y z
N MET A 1 29.49 -14.61 -26.80
CA MET A 1 28.36 -14.94 -25.92
C MET A 1 27.10 -14.48 -26.63
N ASN A 2 26.33 -15.40 -27.20
CA ASN A 2 25.03 -15.08 -27.77
C ASN A 2 24.02 -15.02 -26.61
N ILE A 3 23.44 -13.85 -26.36
CA ILE A 3 22.35 -13.71 -25.41
C ILE A 3 21.10 -14.14 -26.15
N GLU A 4 20.60 -15.34 -25.86
CA GLU A 4 19.25 -15.74 -26.23
C GLU A 4 18.27 -14.89 -25.41
N TRP A 5 17.64 -13.92 -26.05
CA TRP A 5 16.49 -13.25 -25.48
C TRP A 5 15.35 -14.25 -25.46
N LYS A 6 14.99 -14.76 -24.27
CA LYS A 6 13.70 -15.40 -24.05
C LYS A 6 12.63 -14.41 -24.49
N GLU A 7 11.68 -14.84 -25.33
CA GLU A 7 10.52 -14.02 -25.65
C GLU A 7 9.85 -13.59 -24.33
N LEU A 8 9.88 -12.30 -24.06
CA LEU A 8 9.22 -11.71 -22.91
C LEU A 8 7.80 -11.38 -23.34
N ASP A 9 6.81 -11.96 -22.66
CA ASP A 9 5.42 -11.56 -22.80
C ASP A 9 5.22 -10.20 -22.13
N PHE A 10 4.85 -9.20 -22.92
CA PHE A 10 4.57 -7.85 -22.43
C PHE A 10 3.06 -7.62 -22.31
N ILE A 11 2.67 -6.83 -21.31
CA ILE A 11 1.30 -6.36 -21.14
C ILE A 11 1.30 -4.84 -21.31
N GLY A 12 0.43 -4.35 -22.20
CA GLY A 12 0.13 -2.93 -22.34
C GLY A 12 -1.08 -2.54 -21.49
N MET A 13 -1.04 -1.37 -20.85
CA MET A 13 -2.16 -0.81 -20.10
C MET A 13 -2.25 0.71 -20.30
N PRO A 14 -3.42 1.34 -20.07
CA PRO A 14 -3.55 2.79 -20.07
C PRO A 14 -2.63 3.44 -19.04
N TYR A 15 -2.02 4.57 -19.42
CA TYR A 15 -1.26 5.40 -18.49
C TYR A 15 -2.20 6.33 -17.71
N TYR A 16 -2.04 6.37 -16.39
CA TYR A 16 -2.81 7.23 -15.48
C TYR A 16 -1.92 8.37 -14.97
N PRO A 17 -2.05 9.61 -15.51
CA PRO A 17 -1.11 10.70 -15.22
C PRO A 17 -1.37 11.44 -13.91
N GLY A 18 -2.44 11.09 -13.19
CA GLY A 18 -2.77 11.71 -11.93
C GLY A 18 -1.85 11.26 -10.80
N LYS A 19 -2.24 11.66 -9.58
CA LYS A 19 -1.52 11.28 -8.36
C LYS A 19 -1.49 9.76 -8.18
N ASP A 20 -0.36 9.30 -7.67
CA ASP A 20 -0.05 7.89 -7.43
C ASP A 20 -0.16 7.54 -5.95
N TYR A 21 -0.70 6.36 -5.65
CA TYR A 21 -1.05 5.96 -4.30
C TYR A 21 -0.65 4.51 -4.02
N ASN A 22 0.04 4.31 -2.90
CA ASN A 22 0.24 3.02 -2.27
C ASN A 22 -0.74 2.87 -1.11
N ILE A 23 -1.44 1.74 -1.06
CA ILE A 23 -2.47 1.51 -0.05
C ILE A 23 -2.19 0.18 0.62
N ASP A 24 -1.86 0.23 1.91
CA ASP A 24 -1.76 -0.95 2.75
C ASP A 24 -3.13 -1.22 3.36
N VAL A 25 -3.70 -2.41 3.12
CA VAL A 25 -5.04 -2.79 3.56
C VAL A 25 -4.99 -4.06 4.40
N LEU A 26 -5.50 -3.96 5.63
CA LEU A 26 -5.79 -5.10 6.47
C LEU A 26 -7.29 -5.41 6.34
N CYS A 27 -7.62 -6.65 5.99
CA CYS A 27 -8.99 -7.06 5.70
C CYS A 27 -9.30 -8.47 6.22
N TYR A 28 -10.58 -8.75 6.41
CA TYR A 28 -11.06 -10.05 6.87
C TYR A 28 -12.42 -10.35 6.23
N GLU A 29 -12.49 -11.44 5.48
CA GLU A 29 -13.71 -11.97 4.81
C GLU A 29 -14.44 -10.94 3.96
N GLY A 30 -13.69 -10.11 3.24
CA GLY A 30 -14.25 -9.05 2.41
C GLY A 30 -14.67 -7.79 3.17
N ARG A 31 -14.23 -7.62 4.42
CA ARG A 31 -14.36 -6.37 5.18
C ARG A 31 -12.99 -5.74 5.38
N VAL A 32 -12.87 -4.45 5.06
CA VAL A 32 -11.69 -3.65 5.42
C VAL A 32 -11.72 -3.38 6.93
N LEU A 33 -10.63 -3.73 7.62
CA LEU A 33 -10.43 -3.44 9.04
C LEU A 33 -9.59 -2.17 9.23
N TYR A 34 -8.58 -2.00 8.37
CA TYR A 34 -7.71 -0.83 8.38
C TYR A 34 -7.16 -0.59 6.97
N SER A 35 -6.95 0.68 6.63
CA SER A 35 -6.24 1.05 5.41
C SER A 35 -5.38 2.29 5.62
N LEU A 36 -4.15 2.27 5.11
CA LEU A 36 -3.26 3.42 5.09
C LEU A 36 -3.01 3.87 3.65
N ILE A 37 -3.65 4.97 3.25
CA ILE A 37 -3.53 5.54 1.91
C ILE A 37 -2.36 6.52 1.89
N GLN A 38 -1.36 6.22 1.06
CA GLN A 38 -0.10 6.96 0.96
C GLN A 38 0.00 7.58 -0.44
N GLU A 39 -0.25 8.89 -0.55
CA GLU A 39 0.05 9.65 -1.77
C GLU A 39 1.57 9.72 -1.95
N ARG A 40 2.09 9.17 -3.06
CA ARG A 40 3.53 9.16 -3.36
C ARG A 40 3.94 10.52 -3.90
N LEU A 41 4.66 11.30 -3.10
CA LEU A 41 5.07 12.67 -3.46
C LEU A 41 6.27 12.68 -4.43
N LYS A 42 7.09 11.62 -4.42
CA LYS A 42 8.19 11.38 -5.35
C LYS A 42 8.06 9.96 -5.91
N PRO A 43 7.22 9.75 -6.94
CA PRO A 43 7.03 8.45 -7.55
C PRO A 43 8.27 8.10 -8.38
N ASN A 44 9.24 7.46 -7.73
CA ASN A 44 10.38 6.82 -8.38
C ASN A 44 10.15 5.31 -8.44
N PHE A 45 10.88 4.60 -9.32
CA PHE A 45 10.89 3.14 -9.30
C PHE A 45 11.35 2.61 -7.93
N GLY A 46 10.63 1.63 -7.39
CA GLY A 46 10.96 0.99 -6.11
C GLY A 46 10.24 1.59 -4.90
N ALA A 47 10.82 1.37 -3.72
CA ALA A 47 10.18 1.68 -2.44
C ALA A 47 9.86 3.17 -2.26
N ILE A 48 8.81 3.45 -1.50
CA ILE A 48 8.37 4.83 -1.20
C ILE A 48 9.45 5.56 -0.40
N VAL A 49 9.93 6.67 -0.97
CA VAL A 49 10.88 7.58 -0.33
C VAL A 49 10.17 8.67 0.47
N GLU A 50 9.08 9.22 -0.07
CA GLU A 50 8.34 10.32 0.54
C GLU A 50 6.84 10.17 0.23
N ALA A 51 6.03 10.13 1.27
CA ALA A 51 4.59 9.94 1.17
C ALA A 51 3.82 10.93 2.05
N LYS A 52 2.65 11.35 1.57
CA LYS A 52 1.65 12.05 2.37
C LYS A 52 0.51 11.08 2.69
N ILE A 53 0.16 10.95 3.96
CA ILE A 53 -1.04 10.20 4.36
C ILE A 53 -2.27 11.04 4.06
N VAL A 54 -3.22 10.45 3.36
CA VAL A 54 -4.44 11.13 2.89
C VAL A 54 -5.68 10.31 3.24
N ASP A 55 -6.81 10.99 3.39
CA ASP A 55 -8.11 10.33 3.46
C ASP A 55 -8.95 10.66 2.22
N ASP A 56 -8.79 9.85 1.16
CA ASP A 56 -9.55 10.03 -0.09
C ASP A 56 -10.74 9.07 -0.14
N ILE A 57 -11.96 9.62 -0.06
CA ILE A 57 -13.20 8.85 -0.08
C ILE A 57 -13.39 8.03 -1.37
N LYS A 58 -12.92 8.52 -2.53
CA LYS A 58 -13.05 7.78 -3.80
C LYS A 58 -12.15 6.55 -3.78
N ILE A 59 -10.95 6.68 -3.20
CA ILE A 59 -10.03 5.56 -3.00
C ILE A 59 -10.61 4.57 -1.98
N ARG A 60 -11.11 5.03 -0.83
CA ARG A 60 -11.77 4.14 0.15
C ARG A 60 -12.90 3.32 -0.45
N ASN A 61 -13.78 3.97 -1.22
CA ASN A 61 -14.90 3.28 -1.87
C ASN A 61 -14.42 2.24 -2.89
N LEU A 62 -13.38 2.56 -3.66
CA LEU A 62 -12.74 1.62 -4.59
C LEU A 62 -12.18 0.40 -3.86
N ILE A 63 -11.46 0.62 -2.75
CA ILE A 63 -10.86 -0.45 -1.94
C ILE A 63 -11.93 -1.31 -1.28
N ASN A 64 -12.93 -0.70 -0.63
CA ASN A 64 -14.03 -1.44 -0.01
C ASN A 64 -14.76 -2.32 -1.05
N SER A 65 -15.06 -1.78 -2.23
CA SER A 65 -15.72 -2.53 -3.30
C SER A 65 -14.88 -3.70 -3.80
N PHE A 66 -13.56 -3.49 -3.96
CA PHE A 66 -12.63 -4.55 -4.37
C PHE A 66 -12.57 -5.67 -3.32
N ILE A 67 -12.32 -5.31 -2.07
CA ILE A 67 -12.18 -6.25 -0.95
C ILE A 67 -13.46 -7.07 -0.76
N GLU A 68 -14.62 -6.42 -0.78
CA GLU A 68 -15.93 -7.07 -0.63
C GLU A 68 -16.21 -8.06 -1.77
N LYS A 69 -15.94 -7.64 -3.02
CA LYS A 69 -16.19 -8.45 -4.22
C LYS A 69 -15.36 -9.73 -4.24
N TYR A 70 -14.09 -9.66 -3.85
CA TYR A 70 -13.16 -10.78 -3.90
C TYR A 70 -13.02 -11.53 -2.58
N LYS A 71 -13.76 -11.13 -1.54
CA LYS A 71 -13.74 -11.74 -0.19
C LYS A 71 -12.32 -11.88 0.37
N VAL A 72 -11.52 -10.84 0.19
CA VAL A 72 -10.11 -10.86 0.59
C VAL A 72 -9.97 -10.87 2.11
N SER A 73 -9.01 -11.65 2.61
CA SER A 73 -8.60 -11.74 4.01
C SER A 73 -7.08 -11.63 4.12
N GLY A 74 -6.60 -10.98 5.18
CA GLY A 74 -5.19 -10.78 5.46
C GLY A 74 -4.68 -9.38 5.09
N MET A 75 -3.38 -9.30 4.80
CA MET A 75 -2.70 -8.06 4.45
C MET A 75 -2.43 -8.02 2.95
N ILE A 76 -2.94 -6.99 2.29
CA ILE A 76 -2.66 -6.75 0.87
C ILE A 76 -2.17 -5.32 0.67
N ASN A 77 -1.42 -5.15 -0.40
CA ASN A 77 -1.01 -3.85 -0.89
C ASN A 77 -1.68 -3.62 -2.25
N ILE A 78 -2.36 -2.48 -2.38
CA ILE A 78 -3.00 -2.05 -3.61
C ILE A 78 -2.31 -0.77 -4.07
N GLU A 79 -1.92 -0.73 -5.34
CA GLU A 79 -1.44 0.48 -5.97
C GLU A 79 -2.47 1.01 -6.97
N CYS A 80 -2.73 2.31 -6.90
CA CYS A 80 -3.67 2.97 -7.78
C CYS A 80 -3.20 4.37 -8.14
N ALA A 81 -3.62 4.83 -9.32
CA ALA A 81 -3.38 6.19 -9.78
C ALA A 81 -4.70 6.81 -10.25
N LYS A 82 -4.78 8.14 -10.22
CA LYS A 82 -5.94 8.86 -10.77
C LYS A 82 -5.81 8.98 -12.29
N ASP A 83 -6.90 8.71 -13.00
CA ASP A 83 -7.00 9.03 -14.43
C ASP A 83 -7.17 10.54 -14.68
N ASN A 84 -7.34 10.92 -15.95
CA ASN A 84 -7.52 12.31 -16.38
C ASN A 84 -8.76 13.00 -15.77
N GLU A 85 -9.73 12.23 -15.27
CA GLU A 85 -10.95 12.73 -14.63
C GLU A 85 -10.84 12.73 -13.09
N GLY A 86 -9.66 12.38 -12.57
CA GLY A 86 -9.43 12.26 -11.14
C GLY A 86 -10.08 11.04 -10.51
N LYS A 87 -10.48 10.03 -11.30
CA LYS A 87 -11.05 8.77 -10.79
C LYS A 87 -9.91 7.79 -10.51
N PRO A 88 -9.84 7.19 -9.31
CA PRO A 88 -8.78 6.24 -8.99
C PRO A 88 -8.96 4.93 -9.77
N LYS A 89 -7.84 4.38 -10.24
CA LYS A 89 -7.74 3.13 -11.01
C LYS A 89 -6.67 2.25 -10.38
N ILE A 90 -7.06 1.06 -9.94
CA ILE A 90 -6.10 0.04 -9.49
C ILE A 90 -5.30 -0.42 -10.71
N TYR A 91 -3.98 -0.47 -10.57
CA TYR A 91 -3.10 -1.05 -11.59
C TYR A 91 -2.27 -2.23 -11.06
N GLU A 92 -2.10 -2.34 -9.73
CA GLU A 92 -1.36 -3.44 -9.12
C GLU A 92 -2.02 -3.86 -7.80
N VAL A 93 -2.08 -5.18 -7.55
CA VAL A 93 -2.48 -5.76 -6.27
C VAL A 93 -1.47 -6.80 -5.88
N ASN A 94 -0.79 -6.54 -4.78
CA ASN A 94 0.18 -7.43 -4.16
C ASN A 94 -0.48 -8.13 -2.95
N PRO A 95 -0.64 -9.46 -2.94
CA PRO A 95 -1.20 -10.19 -1.81
C PRO A 95 -0.17 -10.35 -0.67
N ARG A 96 0.47 -9.24 -0.28
CA ARG A 96 1.51 -9.14 0.74
C ARG A 96 1.59 -7.72 1.28
N PRO A 97 2.22 -7.50 2.45
CA PRO A 97 2.63 -6.18 2.89
C PRO A 97 3.45 -5.42 1.84
N SER A 98 3.24 -4.10 1.77
CA SER A 98 4.15 -3.23 1.02
C SER A 98 5.47 -3.06 1.77
N ALA A 99 6.50 -2.59 1.06
CA ALA A 99 7.75 -2.17 1.69
C ALA A 99 7.54 -0.98 2.64
N ALA A 100 6.45 -0.23 2.49
CA ALA A 100 6.10 0.94 3.28
C ALA A 100 5.21 0.62 4.49
N LEU A 101 4.91 -0.66 4.77
CA LEU A 101 4.09 -1.07 5.92
C LEU A 101 4.58 -0.45 7.24
N ALA A 102 5.89 -0.27 7.42
CA ALA A 102 6.47 0.37 8.59
C ALA A 102 5.88 1.77 8.89
N PHE A 103 5.30 2.45 7.90
CA PHE A 103 4.64 3.74 8.08
C PHE A 103 3.35 3.62 8.89
N SER A 104 2.68 2.46 8.92
CA SER A 104 1.47 2.27 9.75
C SER A 104 1.76 2.36 11.24
N TYR A 105 2.97 1.97 11.67
CA TYR A 105 3.40 2.06 13.07
C TYR A 105 3.48 3.52 13.56
N ALA A 106 3.71 4.47 12.67
CA ALA A 106 3.69 5.90 13.02
C ALA A 106 2.30 6.38 13.50
N PHE A 107 1.25 5.60 13.26
CA PHE A 107 -0.13 5.89 13.64
C PHE A 107 -0.63 4.99 14.78
N SER A 108 0.27 4.42 15.56
CA SER A 108 -0.04 3.60 16.74
C SER A 108 -0.90 2.37 16.45
N VAL A 109 -0.84 1.82 15.23
CA VAL A 109 -1.49 0.57 14.86
C VAL A 109 -0.45 -0.54 14.77
N ASP A 110 -0.53 -1.53 15.66
CA ASP A 110 0.27 -2.76 15.56
C ASP A 110 -0.33 -3.70 14.51
N ILE A 111 -0.06 -3.37 13.25
CA ILE A 111 -0.67 -4.06 12.11
C ILE A 111 -0.22 -5.53 12.01
N ILE A 112 0.98 -5.86 12.49
CA ILE A 112 1.48 -7.23 12.52
C ILE A 112 0.76 -8.02 13.61
N GLY A 113 0.57 -7.45 14.79
CA GLY A 113 -0.27 -8.03 15.84
C GLY A 113 -1.69 -8.32 15.34
N GLU A 114 -2.29 -7.37 14.60
CA GLU A 114 -3.63 -7.56 14.04
C GLU A 114 -3.69 -8.58 12.91
N LEU A 115 -2.62 -8.72 12.11
CA LEU A 115 -2.51 -9.79 11.13
C LEU A 115 -2.45 -11.17 11.82
N ILE A 116 -1.71 -11.29 12.92
CA ILE A 116 -1.67 -12.51 13.74
C ILE A 116 -3.07 -12.82 14.31
N ASN A 117 -3.80 -11.80 14.77
CA ASN A 117 -5.18 -11.95 15.23
C ASN A 117 -6.09 -12.51 14.12
N ILE A 118 -5.98 -11.98 12.89
CA ILE A 118 -6.72 -12.47 11.72
C ILE A 118 -6.39 -13.94 11.42
N VAL A 119 -5.11 -14.33 11.42
CA VAL A 119 -4.70 -15.73 11.18
C VAL A 119 -5.30 -16.67 12.23
N ASN A 120 -5.52 -16.18 13.46
CA ASN A 120 -6.18 -16.91 14.53
C ASN A 120 -7.71 -16.77 14.56
N ASN A 121 -8.33 -16.21 13.52
CA ASN A 121 -9.77 -15.92 13.43
C ASN A 121 -10.30 -15.04 14.57
N LYS A 122 -9.53 -14.03 14.98
CA LYS A 122 -9.87 -13.07 16.04
C LYS A 122 -9.75 -11.60 15.56
N PRO A 123 -10.38 -11.20 14.45
CA PRO A 123 -10.21 -9.86 13.89
C PRO A 123 -10.64 -8.76 14.88
N ASN A 124 -9.86 -7.68 14.95
CA ASN A 124 -10.26 -6.45 15.62
C ASN A 124 -10.98 -5.53 14.63
N PHE A 125 -12.25 -5.22 14.90
CA PHE A 125 -13.06 -4.33 14.06
C PHE A 125 -13.02 -2.86 14.51
N ASN A 126 -12.29 -2.55 15.58
CA ASN A 126 -12.22 -1.22 16.18
C ASN A 126 -10.81 -0.64 16.06
N LEU A 127 -10.24 -0.71 14.86
CA LEU A 127 -8.95 -0.08 14.56
C LEU A 127 -9.13 1.42 14.27
N PRO A 128 -8.17 2.25 14.68
CA PRO A 128 -8.25 3.69 14.42
C PRO A 128 -8.08 3.99 12.93
N ILE A 129 -8.63 5.13 12.51
CA ILE A 129 -8.40 5.67 11.17
C ILE A 129 -7.02 6.31 11.16
N ALA A 130 -6.25 6.09 10.09
CA ALA A 130 -4.94 6.74 9.93
C ALA A 130 -5.09 8.27 9.89
N ASN A 131 -4.20 8.99 10.58
CA ASN A 131 -4.25 10.45 10.63
C ASN A 131 -3.86 11.06 9.28
N GLU A 132 -4.78 11.80 8.67
CA GLU A 132 -4.52 12.57 7.44
C GLU A 132 -3.49 13.69 7.69
N GLY A 133 -2.68 13.97 6.66
CA GLY A 133 -1.80 15.14 6.62
C GLY A 133 -0.36 14.86 7.05
N ALA A 134 -0.11 13.71 7.69
CA ALA A 134 1.25 13.30 8.02
C ALA A 134 2.11 13.11 6.76
N ILE A 135 3.33 13.65 6.78
CA ILE A 135 4.34 13.42 5.74
C ILE A 135 5.39 12.49 6.32
N ILE A 136 5.60 11.35 5.67
CA ILE A 136 6.58 10.35 6.09
C ILE A 136 7.69 10.26 5.05
N LYS A 137 8.93 10.23 5.53
CA LYS A 137 10.14 10.15 4.71
C LYS A 137 10.97 8.95 5.14
N ARG A 138 11.35 8.13 4.17
CA ARG A 138 12.37 7.09 4.34
C ARG A 138 13.74 7.73 4.11
N VAL A 139 14.62 7.56 5.09
CA VAL A 139 16.02 8.00 5.00
C VAL A 139 16.91 6.79 5.24
N SER A 140 17.92 6.63 4.38
CA SER A 140 18.99 5.65 4.59
C SER A 140 20.12 6.33 5.35
N LYS A 141 20.64 5.67 6.38
CA LYS A 141 21.81 6.12 7.13
C LYS A 141 22.85 5.00 7.10
N GLU A 142 24.04 5.32 6.66
CA GLU A 142 25.22 4.45 6.80
C GLU A 142 25.96 4.85 8.07
N ILE A 143 26.35 3.87 8.88
CA ILE A 143 27.11 4.09 10.12
C ILE A 143 28.39 3.26 10.01
N CYS A 144 29.53 3.94 10.12
CA CYS A 144 30.83 3.29 10.22
C CYS A 144 31.38 3.55 11.62
N GLU A 145 31.58 2.47 12.38
CA GLU A 145 32.16 2.52 13.72
C GLU A 145 33.51 1.80 13.68
N TYR A 146 34.54 2.46 14.21
CA TYR A 146 35.83 1.84 14.47
C TYR A 146 36.01 1.75 15.97
N ASN A 147 36.30 0.56 16.48
CA ASN A 147 36.83 0.41 17.84
C ASN A 147 38.32 0.78 17.79
N LEU A 148 38.70 1.90 18.41
CA LEU A 148 40.10 2.26 18.67
C LEU A 148 40.65 1.45 19.84
#